data_AF-A0A2G4RF50-F1
#
_entry.id   AF-A0A2G4RF50-F1
#
_cell.length_a   1.000
_cell.length_b   1.000
_cell.length_c   1.000
_cell.angle_alpha   90.00
_cell.angle_beta   90.00
_cell.angle_gamma   90.00
#
_symmetry.space_group_name_H-M   'P 1'
#
loop_
_entity.id
_entity.type
_entity.pdbx_description
1 polymer ?
#
loop_
_entity_poly.entity_id
_entity_poly.type
_entity_poly.pdbx_seq_one_letter_code
_entity_poly.pdbx_strand_id
1 'polypeptide(L)'
;MTPFSNRFLASIKTATKHAVEAVGDFRAAAGFTRVQKSQLEAYASRHQPTVIPLDVAIDLDRCAEQPILLSEMANAEGFALVPVKFGSGPLPHDMGKFAKATSEVLQKGFESMADGNVDVQEAQEILTYAQRARTSLHHIESTAHKIIAEGKPLQVTFPHGASGS
;
A
#
# COMPACT_ATOMS: atom_id res chain seq x y z
N MET A 1 -29.49 13.33 6.57
CA MET A 1 -28.28 12.61 7.01
C MET A 1 -27.32 12.57 5.84
N THR A 2 -26.14 13.16 5.99
CA THR A 2 -25.11 13.16 4.92
C THR A 2 -24.42 11.79 4.89
N PRO A 3 -24.30 11.12 3.73
CA PRO A 3 -23.60 9.84 3.63
C PRO A 3 -22.17 9.91 4.17
N PHE A 4 -21.68 8.83 4.78
CA PHE A 4 -20.32 8.75 5.35
C PHE A 4 -19.24 9.10 4.31
N SER A 5 -19.42 8.62 3.08
CA SER A 5 -18.51 8.80 1.95
C SER A 5 -18.33 10.26 1.51
N ASN A 6 -19.26 11.17 1.85
CA ASN A 6 -19.20 12.56 1.40
C ASN A 6 -17.91 13.29 1.81
N ARG A 7 -17.31 12.90 2.94
CA ARG A 7 -16.04 13.51 3.42
C ARG A 7 -14.83 13.16 2.54
N PHE A 8 -14.92 12.10 1.74
CA PHE A 8 -13.84 11.59 0.89
C PHE A 8 -14.05 11.91 -0.60
N LEU A 9 -15.15 12.56 -0.98
CA LEU A 9 -15.43 12.81 -2.40
C LEU A 9 -14.35 13.66 -3.06
N ALA A 10 -13.80 14.66 -2.36
CA ALA A 10 -12.74 15.48 -2.91
C ALA A 10 -11.46 14.67 -3.17
N SER A 11 -11.09 13.76 -2.27
CA SER A 11 -9.89 12.94 -2.40
C SER A 11 -10.07 11.83 -3.43
N ILE A 12 -11.24 11.16 -3.46
CA ILE A 12 -11.60 10.19 -4.52
C ILE A 12 -11.54 10.83 -5.91
N LYS A 13 -12.03 12.07 -6.05
CA LYS A 13 -11.97 12.80 -7.33
C LYS A 13 -10.55 13.15 -7.75
N THR A 14 -9.73 13.58 -6.79
CA THR A 14 -8.30 13.78 -7.01
C THR A 14 -7.60 12.47 -7.40
N ALA A 15 -7.84 11.38 -6.70
CA ALA A 15 -7.30 10.06 -7.01
C ALA A 15 -7.74 9.55 -8.38
N THR A 16 -9.00 9.80 -8.78
CA THR A 16 -9.51 9.47 -10.12
C THR A 16 -8.72 10.19 -11.19
N LYS A 17 -8.47 11.49 -11.01
CA LYS A 17 -7.66 12.27 -11.94
C LYS A 17 -6.23 11.72 -12.04
N HIS A 18 -5.60 11.43 -10.89
CA HIS A 18 -4.25 10.88 -10.86
C HIS A 18 -4.16 9.50 -11.52
N ALA A 19 -5.15 8.62 -11.32
CA ALA A 19 -5.18 7.31 -11.95
C ALA A 19 -5.28 7.41 -13.48
N VAL A 20 -6.09 8.36 -13.99
CA VAL A 20 -6.17 8.64 -15.43
C VAL A 20 -4.85 9.20 -15.98
N GLU A 21 -4.20 10.10 -15.25
CA GLU A 21 -2.89 10.65 -15.65
C GLU A 21 -1.78 9.59 -15.63
N ALA A 22 -1.80 8.67 -14.67
CA ALA A 22 -0.84 7.56 -14.58
C ALA A 22 -0.97 6.59 -15.76
N VAL A 23 -2.19 6.43 -16.28
CA VAL A 23 -2.48 5.69 -17.52
C VAL A 23 -2.03 6.46 -18.76
N GLY A 24 -2.09 7.80 -18.72
CA GLY A 24 -1.70 8.70 -19.80
C GLY A 24 -2.65 9.89 -19.90
N ASP A 25 -3.87 9.66 -20.37
CA ASP A 25 -4.92 10.68 -20.44
C ASP A 25 -6.34 10.06 -20.40
N PHE A 26 -7.37 10.92 -20.38
CA PHE A 26 -8.78 10.50 -20.36
C PHE A 26 -9.19 9.69 -21.61
N ARG A 27 -8.51 9.86 -22.74
CA ARG A 27 -8.82 9.13 -23.97
C ARG A 27 -8.23 7.73 -23.94
N ALA A 28 -6.99 7.58 -23.48
CA ALA A 28 -6.34 6.30 -23.23
C ALA A 28 -7.12 5.49 -22.20
N ALA A 29 -7.50 6.13 -21.08
CA ALA A 29 -8.33 5.53 -20.03
C ALA A 29 -9.68 4.99 -20.53
N ALA A 30 -10.33 5.71 -21.45
CA ALA A 30 -11.57 5.25 -22.07
C ALA A 30 -11.39 4.02 -23.00
N GLY A 31 -10.15 3.72 -23.42
CA GLY A 31 -9.85 2.61 -24.34
C GLY A 31 -9.88 1.22 -23.69
N PHE A 32 -9.77 1.13 -22.37
CA PHE A 32 -9.76 -0.15 -21.63
C PHE A 32 -10.71 -0.18 -20.44
N THR A 33 -11.45 0.90 -20.19
CA THR A 33 -12.57 0.92 -19.25
C THR A 33 -13.88 0.82 -20.03
N ARG A 34 -14.98 0.44 -19.38
CA ARG A 34 -16.30 0.38 -20.03
C ARG A 34 -16.95 1.75 -20.30
N VAL A 35 -16.33 2.85 -19.89
CA VAL A 35 -16.93 4.21 -19.91
C VAL A 35 -16.23 5.11 -20.91
N GLN A 36 -16.95 6.11 -21.40
CA GLN A 36 -16.40 7.07 -22.36
C GLN A 36 -15.57 8.16 -21.65
N LYS A 37 -14.72 8.83 -22.42
CA LYS A 37 -13.88 9.95 -21.98
C LYS A 37 -14.65 10.98 -21.14
N SER A 38 -15.81 11.44 -21.60
CA SER A 38 -16.62 12.47 -20.92
C SER A 38 -17.13 12.01 -19.55
N GLN A 39 -17.43 10.73 -19.38
CA GLN A 39 -17.81 10.16 -18.09
C GLN A 39 -16.63 10.12 -17.12
N LEU A 40 -15.42 9.78 -17.61
CA LEU A 40 -14.22 9.83 -16.78
C LEU A 40 -13.89 11.26 -16.32
N GLU A 41 -14.02 12.25 -17.22
CA GLU A 41 -13.87 13.68 -16.87
C GLU A 41 -14.90 14.10 -15.81
N ALA A 42 -16.14 13.62 -15.92
CA ALA A 42 -17.19 13.84 -14.93
C ALA A 42 -16.85 13.22 -13.56
N TYR A 43 -16.29 12.01 -13.54
CA TYR A 43 -15.86 11.37 -12.31
C TYR A 43 -14.74 12.15 -11.61
N ALA A 44 -13.77 12.68 -12.35
CA ALA A 44 -12.67 13.48 -11.80
C ALA A 44 -13.08 14.92 -11.40
N SER A 45 -14.16 15.47 -11.95
CA SER A 45 -14.55 16.86 -11.74
C SER A 45 -15.16 17.11 -10.35
N ARG A 46 -14.67 18.13 -9.62
CA ARG A 46 -15.22 18.57 -8.33
C ARG A 46 -16.62 19.18 -8.41
N HIS A 47 -17.05 19.57 -9.61
CA HIS A 47 -18.33 20.24 -9.83
C HIS A 47 -19.43 19.27 -10.24
N GLN A 48 -19.10 18.01 -10.53
CA GLN A 48 -20.07 17.01 -10.94
C GLN A 48 -20.36 16.02 -9.81
N PRO A 49 -21.63 15.64 -9.60
CA PRO A 49 -22.03 14.77 -8.50
C PRO A 49 -21.63 13.31 -8.71
N THR A 50 -21.29 12.92 -9.94
CA THR A 50 -20.89 11.56 -10.30
C THR A 50 -19.53 11.21 -9.72
N VAL A 51 -19.38 9.97 -9.27
CA VAL A 51 -18.15 9.40 -8.73
C VAL A 51 -17.84 8.14 -9.51
N ILE A 52 -16.55 7.82 -9.65
CA ILE A 52 -16.10 6.64 -10.35
C ILE A 52 -16.74 5.36 -9.75
N PRO A 53 -17.34 4.48 -10.57
CA PRO A 53 -17.83 3.19 -10.11
C PRO A 53 -16.65 2.22 -9.86
N LEU A 54 -16.84 1.27 -8.94
CA LEU A 54 -15.78 0.39 -8.45
C LEU A 54 -15.09 -0.42 -9.56
N ASP A 55 -15.85 -0.92 -10.53
CA ASP A 55 -15.31 -1.69 -11.64
C ASP A 55 -14.36 -0.86 -12.52
N VAL A 56 -14.73 0.38 -12.83
CA VAL A 56 -13.86 1.32 -13.56
C VAL A 56 -12.63 1.70 -12.74
N ALA A 57 -12.77 1.83 -11.42
CA ALA A 57 -11.63 2.08 -10.54
C ALA A 57 -10.60 0.93 -10.56
N ILE A 58 -11.07 -0.32 -10.58
CA ILE A 58 -10.22 -1.51 -10.71
C ILE A 58 -9.48 -1.50 -12.05
N ASP A 59 -10.17 -1.20 -13.15
CA ASP A 59 -9.55 -1.15 -14.49
C ASP A 59 -8.44 -0.09 -14.55
N LEU A 60 -8.69 1.11 -13.99
CA LEU A 60 -7.71 2.19 -13.94
C LEU A 60 -6.49 1.83 -13.10
N ASP A 61 -6.69 1.34 -11.87
CA ASP A 61 -5.58 0.94 -10.99
C ASP A 61 -4.77 -0.19 -11.62
N ARG A 62 -5.43 -1.15 -12.28
CA ARG A 62 -4.75 -2.27 -12.93
C ARG A 62 -3.92 -1.81 -14.12
N CYS A 63 -4.45 -0.90 -14.94
CA CYS A 63 -3.73 -0.36 -16.10
C CYS A 63 -2.61 0.61 -15.71
N ALA A 64 -2.78 1.36 -14.63
CA ALA A 64 -1.73 2.20 -14.05
C ALA A 64 -0.63 1.38 -13.35
N GLU A 65 -0.86 0.08 -13.16
CA GLU A 65 -0.02 -0.83 -12.35
C GLU A 65 0.23 -0.32 -10.93
N GLN A 66 -0.70 0.49 -10.41
CA GLN A 66 -0.60 1.16 -9.11
C GLN A 66 -1.99 1.22 -8.45
N PRO A 67 -2.12 0.86 -7.16
CA PRO A 67 -3.41 0.82 -6.47
C PRO A 67 -3.86 2.22 -6.00
N ILE A 68 -3.99 3.19 -6.90
CA ILE A 68 -4.23 4.60 -6.57
C ILE A 68 -5.62 4.78 -5.92
N LEU A 69 -6.67 4.31 -6.58
CA LEU A 69 -8.04 4.40 -6.11
C LEU A 69 -8.33 3.43 -4.97
N LEU A 70 -7.75 2.23 -5.03
CA LEU A 70 -7.81 1.25 -3.94
C LEU A 70 -7.16 1.79 -2.66
N SER A 71 -6.07 2.55 -2.76
CA SER A 71 -5.42 3.17 -1.59
C SER A 71 -6.32 4.21 -0.96
N GLU A 72 -6.99 5.01 -1.79
CA GLU A 72 -7.94 6.03 -1.31
C GLU A 72 -9.13 5.38 -0.60
N MET A 73 -9.66 4.28 -1.13
CA MET A 73 -10.73 3.51 -0.49
C MET A 73 -10.29 2.94 0.86
N ALA A 74 -9.11 2.31 0.92
CA ALA A 74 -8.58 1.79 2.17
C ALA A 74 -8.41 2.90 3.22
N ASN A 75 -7.83 4.05 2.83
CA ASN A 75 -7.68 5.20 3.72
C ASN A 75 -9.04 5.72 4.23
N ALA A 76 -10.06 5.79 3.37
CA ALA A 76 -11.40 6.23 3.73
C ALA A 76 -12.07 5.32 4.77
N GLU A 77 -11.73 4.03 4.76
CA GLU A 77 -12.24 3.02 5.69
C GLU A 77 -11.32 2.80 6.91
N GLY A 78 -10.17 3.48 6.98
CA GLY A 78 -9.21 3.31 8.07
C GLY A 78 -8.34 2.07 7.97
N PHE A 79 -8.26 1.47 6.78
CA PHE A 79 -7.36 0.36 6.48
C PHE A 79 -6.08 0.83 5.80
N ALA A 80 -5.04 0.01 5.88
CA ALA A 80 -3.85 0.17 5.07
C ALA A 80 -3.77 -0.93 4.02
N LEU A 81 -3.29 -0.59 2.83
CA LEU A 81 -3.10 -1.57 1.77
C LEU A 81 -1.86 -2.42 1.97
N VAL A 82 -2.05 -3.70 1.68
CA VAL A 82 -1.04 -4.74 1.70
C VAL A 82 -1.14 -5.51 0.39
N PRO A 83 -0.11 -5.45 -0.47
CA PRO A 83 -0.08 -6.27 -1.68
C PRO A 83 -0.24 -7.76 -1.36
N VAL A 84 -1.18 -8.45 -2.01
CA VAL A 84 -1.36 -9.90 -1.81
C VAL A 84 -0.18 -10.69 -2.40
N LYS A 85 0.55 -10.11 -3.36
CA LYS A 85 1.74 -10.67 -3.97
C LYS A 85 2.90 -9.70 -3.82
N PHE A 86 3.82 -10.01 -2.93
CA PHE A 86 5.15 -9.43 -2.96
C PHE A 86 6.01 -10.22 -3.94
N GLY A 87 6.93 -9.55 -4.62
CA GLY A 87 7.96 -10.23 -5.40
C GLY A 87 8.69 -11.25 -4.53
N SER A 88 9.17 -12.35 -5.13
CA SER A 88 9.91 -13.38 -4.42
C SER A 88 11.29 -12.86 -4.01
N GLY A 89 11.37 -12.23 -2.84
CA GLY A 89 12.61 -11.96 -2.14
C GLY A 89 13.09 -13.20 -1.37
N PRO A 90 14.39 -13.28 -1.03
CA PRO A 90 14.87 -14.34 -0.15
C PRO A 90 14.31 -14.14 1.27
N LEU A 91 13.41 -15.03 1.70
CA LEU A 91 12.77 -15.02 3.02
C LEU A 91 13.71 -14.73 4.22
N PRO A 92 14.94 -15.27 4.30
CA PRO A 92 15.84 -14.97 5.41
C PRO A 92 16.23 -13.48 5.50
N HIS A 93 16.38 -12.82 4.37
CA HIS A 93 16.71 -11.41 4.31
C HIS A 93 15.52 -10.53 4.73
N ASP A 94 14.31 -10.90 4.31
CA ASP A 94 13.10 -10.18 4.72
C ASP A 94 12.82 -10.37 6.22
N MET A 95 13.10 -11.57 6.77
CA MET A 95 13.07 -11.85 8.20
C MET A 95 14.10 -11.02 8.97
N GLY A 96 15.34 -10.89 8.46
CA GLY A 96 16.37 -10.03 9.05
C GLY A 96 15.98 -8.55 9.05
N LYS A 97 15.38 -8.06 7.96
CA LYS A 97 14.85 -6.69 7.88
C LYS A 97 13.69 -6.47 8.86
N PHE A 98 12.79 -7.43 8.98
CA PHE A 98 11.68 -7.37 9.95
C PHE A 98 12.18 -7.29 11.39
N ALA A 99 13.13 -8.17 11.76
CA ALA A 99 13.74 -8.17 13.10
C ALA A 99 14.40 -6.83 13.41
N LYS A 100 15.21 -6.31 12.47
CA LYS A 100 15.88 -5.00 12.64
C LYS A 100 14.87 -3.86 12.80
N ALA A 101 13.90 -3.76 11.89
CA ALA A 101 12.93 -2.67 11.91
C ALA A 101 12.06 -2.72 13.18
N THR A 102 11.68 -3.90 13.64
CA THR A 102 10.90 -4.04 14.89
C THR A 102 11.72 -3.63 16.12
N SER A 103 13.01 -3.99 16.17
CA SER A 103 13.91 -3.53 17.23
C SER A 103 14.06 -2.01 17.23
N GLU A 104 14.16 -1.38 16.05
CA GLU A 104 14.21 0.09 15.91
C GLU A 104 12.90 0.75 16.42
N VAL A 105 11.73 0.19 16.10
CA VAL A 105 10.44 0.65 16.66
C VAL A 105 10.44 0.58 18.17
N LEU A 106 10.84 -0.55 18.75
CA LEU A 106 10.84 -0.75 20.20
C LEU A 106 11.82 0.21 20.89
N GLN A 107 13.03 0.33 20.36
CA GLN A 107 14.04 1.22 20.90
C GLN A 107 13.55 2.67 20.90
N LYS A 108 13.07 3.17 19.76
CA LYS A 108 12.59 4.54 19.65
C LYS A 108 11.32 4.79 20.46
N GLY A 109 10.41 3.81 20.51
CA GLY A 109 9.25 3.88 21.37
C GLY A 109 9.63 4.06 22.83
N PHE A 110 10.57 3.25 23.34
CA PHE A 110 11.02 3.39 24.74
C PHE A 110 11.78 4.69 25.00
N GLU A 111 12.60 5.15 24.06
CA GLU A 111 13.30 6.43 24.16
C GLU A 111 12.31 7.61 24.23
N SER A 112 11.31 7.65 23.35
CA SER A 112 10.31 8.74 23.30
C SER A 112 9.27 8.68 24.41
N MET A 113 9.15 7.56 25.12
CA MET A 113 8.29 7.46 26.30
C MET A 113 9.06 7.77 27.60
N ALA A 114 10.38 7.98 27.56
CA ALA A 114 11.22 8.07 28.75
C ALA A 114 10.95 9.34 29.58
N ASP A 115 10.56 10.43 28.94
CA ASP A 115 10.21 11.71 29.60
C ASP A 115 8.70 11.84 29.87
N GLY A 116 7.91 10.83 29.50
CA GLY A 116 6.46 10.79 29.65
C GLY A 116 5.69 11.60 28.62
N ASN A 117 6.33 12.14 27.58
CA ASN A 117 5.67 12.97 26.57
C ASN A 117 6.21 12.71 25.16
N VAL A 118 5.45 11.98 24.34
CA VAL A 118 5.79 11.74 22.93
C VAL A 118 5.41 12.96 22.08
N ASP A 119 6.38 13.61 21.46
CA ASP A 119 6.13 14.75 20.57
C ASP A 119 5.76 14.33 19.13
N VAL A 120 5.45 15.33 18.29
CA VAL A 120 5.03 15.09 16.89
C VAL A 120 6.16 14.50 16.04
N GLN A 121 7.40 14.93 16.26
CA GLN A 121 8.56 14.42 15.52
C GLN A 121 8.83 12.96 15.92
N GLU A 122 8.78 12.65 17.20
CA GLU A 122 8.94 11.30 17.72
C GLU A 122 7.86 10.35 17.21
N ALA A 123 6.60 10.81 17.17
CA ALA A 123 5.51 10.05 16.57
C ALA A 123 5.76 9.78 15.07
N GLN A 124 6.29 10.74 14.32
CA GLN A 124 6.66 10.56 12.90
C GLN A 124 7.81 9.56 12.71
N GLU A 125 8.82 9.60 13.58
CA GLU A 125 9.93 8.65 13.55
C GLU A 125 9.45 7.23 13.86
N ILE A 126 8.65 7.04 14.92
CA ILE A 126 8.04 5.75 15.27
C ILE A 126 7.22 5.21 14.09
N LEU A 127 6.39 6.05 13.47
CA LEU A 127 5.60 5.68 12.29
C LEU A 127 6.48 5.22 11.13
N THR A 128 7.61 5.88 10.89
CA THR A 128 8.56 5.51 9.83
C THR A 128 9.11 4.11 10.05
N TYR A 129 9.56 3.79 11.28
CA TYR A 129 10.07 2.46 11.59
C TYR A 129 8.96 1.40 11.56
N ALA A 130 7.76 1.72 12.03
CA ALA A 130 6.61 0.83 12.00
C ALA A 130 6.20 0.46 10.56
N GLN A 131 6.23 1.44 9.64
CA GLN A 131 5.96 1.20 8.21
C GLN A 131 7.01 0.28 7.57
N ARG A 132 8.30 0.42 7.94
CA ARG A 132 9.36 -0.49 7.48
C ARG A 132 9.13 -1.91 7.98
N ALA A 133 8.84 -2.09 9.27
CA ALA A 133 8.54 -3.40 9.85
C ALA A 133 7.33 -4.04 9.17
N ARG A 134 6.24 -3.28 8.97
CA ARG A 134 5.04 -3.74 8.27
C ARG A 134 5.35 -4.20 6.84
N THR A 135 6.17 -3.46 6.11
CA THR A 135 6.58 -3.84 4.75
C THR A 135 7.31 -5.18 4.74
N SER A 136 8.31 -5.36 5.61
CA SER A 136 9.05 -6.62 5.72
C SER A 136 8.16 -7.79 6.16
N LEU A 137 7.21 -7.56 7.08
CA LEU A 137 6.23 -8.57 7.49
C LEU A 137 5.38 -9.05 6.32
N HIS A 138 4.92 -8.14 5.48
CA HIS A 138 4.09 -8.53 4.35
C HIS A 138 4.85 -9.28 3.25
N HIS A 139 6.13 -8.95 3.04
CA HIS A 139 7.02 -9.76 2.20
C HIS A 139 7.15 -11.21 2.72
N ILE A 140 7.27 -11.38 4.04
CA ILE A 140 7.30 -12.69 4.71
C ILE A 140 5.98 -13.43 4.48
N GLU A 141 4.84 -12.79 4.73
CA GLU A 141 3.50 -13.36 4.55
C GLU A 141 3.27 -13.84 3.11
N SER A 142 3.59 -13.01 2.11
CA SER A 142 3.44 -13.40 0.71
C SER A 142 4.36 -14.55 0.31
N THR A 143 5.59 -14.58 0.82
CA THR A 143 6.49 -15.71 0.56
C THR A 143 5.95 -17.00 1.19
N ALA A 144 5.40 -16.93 2.40
CA ALA A 144 4.74 -18.06 3.04
C ALA A 144 3.51 -18.53 2.25
N HIS A 145 2.64 -17.61 1.81
CA HIS A 145 1.50 -17.94 0.96
C HIS A 145 1.91 -18.63 -0.33
N LYS A 146 3.02 -18.19 -0.96
CA LYS A 146 3.56 -18.83 -2.17
C LYS A 146 4.03 -20.26 -1.89
N ILE A 147 4.77 -20.49 -0.80
CA ILE A 147 5.22 -21.84 -0.40
C ILE A 147 4.02 -22.77 -0.19
N ILE A 148 2.97 -22.30 0.51
CA ILE A 148 1.74 -23.07 0.74
C ILE A 148 1.04 -23.38 -0.58
N ALA A 149 0.87 -22.38 -1.46
CA ALA A 149 0.17 -22.56 -2.73
C ALA A 149 0.91 -23.48 -3.71
N GLU A 150 2.25 -23.44 -3.73
CA GLU A 150 3.07 -24.25 -4.64
C GLU A 150 3.39 -25.64 -4.08
N GLY A 151 3.18 -25.87 -2.77
CA GLY A 151 3.51 -27.13 -2.09
C GLY A 151 4.99 -27.50 -2.12
N LYS A 152 5.87 -26.55 -2.45
CA LYS A 152 7.31 -26.75 -2.59
C LYS A 152 8.05 -26.04 -1.46
N PRO A 153 8.90 -26.74 -0.69
CA PRO A 153 9.67 -26.11 0.37
C PRO A 153 10.67 -25.11 -0.23
N LEU A 154 10.80 -23.95 0.41
CA LEU A 154 11.84 -22.99 0.08
C LEU A 154 13.20 -23.54 0.53
N GLN A 155 14.11 -23.75 -0.42
CA GLN A 155 15.50 -24.08 -0.10
C GLN A 155 16.22 -22.81 0.36
N VAL A 156 16.51 -22.73 1.66
CA VAL A 156 17.25 -21.61 2.26
C VAL A 156 18.73 -21.94 2.25
N THR A 157 19.49 -21.29 1.38
CA THR A 157 20.95 -21.37 1.39
C THR A 157 21.50 -20.34 2.37
N PHE A 158 21.95 -20.79 3.54
CA PHE A 158 22.75 -19.94 4.42
C PHE A 158 24.17 -19.84 3.85
N PRO A 159 24.77 -18.65 3.74
CA PRO A 159 26.17 -18.55 3.35
C PRO A 159 27.03 -19.33 4.35
N HIS A 160 27.71 -20.36 3.85
CA HIS A 160 28.73 -21.11 4.60
C HIS A 160 29.87 -20.15 4.93
N GLY A 161 30.12 -19.89 6.21
CA GLY A 161 31.37 -19.24 6.64
C GLY A 161 31.28 -18.32 7.86
N ALA A 162 31.01 -18.89 9.02
CA ALA A 162 31.63 -18.45 10.27
C ALA A 162 31.90 -19.71 11.12
N SER A 163 32.73 -20.60 10.56
CA SER A 163 33.40 -21.64 11.35
C SER A 163 34.39 -20.95 12.29
N GLY A 164 34.38 -21.41 13.55
CA GLY A 164 34.94 -20.72 14.70
C GLY A 164 36.41 -20.30 14.61
N SER A 165 36.73 -19.29 15.41
CA SER A 165 37.77 -19.27 16.46
C SER A 165 37.51 -18.06 17.35
#